data_AF-A0A1I5P0F9-F1
#
_entry.id   AF-A0A1I5P0F9-F1
#
_cell.length_a   1.000
_cell.length_b   1.000
_cell.length_c   1.000
_cell.angle_alpha   90.00
_cell.angle_beta   90.00
_cell.angle_gamma   90.00
#
_symmetry.space_group_name_H-M   'P 1'
#
loop_
_entity.id
_entity.type
_entity.pdbx_description
1 polymer ?
#
loop_
_entity_poly.entity_id
_entity_poly.type
_entity_poly.pdbx_seq_one_letter_code
_entity_poly.pdbx_strand_id
1 'polypeptide(L)' 'MPVIPFDPDRHIIRSEPAHIDSASNFLLLAVLSDLVALCDSEPDHQRAEVLRATTCALGDVLERFEPPRGTA' A
#
# COMPACT_ATOMS: atom_id res chain seq x y z
N MET A 1 19.06 10.56 2.48
CA MET A 1 17.93 9.63 2.27
C MET A 1 18.48 8.33 1.71
N PRO A 2 18.31 7.19 2.37
CA PRO A 2 18.60 5.91 1.74
C PRO A 2 17.60 5.68 0.60
N VAL A 3 18.09 5.59 -0.63
CA VAL A 3 17.29 5.14 -1.77
C VAL A 3 17.25 3.62 -1.68
N ILE A 4 16.06 3.07 -1.43
CA ILE A 4 15.87 1.62 -1.43
C ILE A 4 15.87 1.18 -2.90
N PRO A 5 16.83 0.36 -3.36
CA PRO A 5 16.81 -0.13 -4.72
C PRO A 5 15.59 -1.05 -4.90
N PHE A 6 14.66 -0.64 -5.76
CA PHE A 6 13.52 -1.43 -6.19
C PHE A 6 13.92 -2.19 -7.45
N ASP A 7 14.08 -3.50 -7.34
CA ASP A 7 14.35 -4.40 -8.46
C ASP A 7 13.08 -5.22 -8.74
N PRO A 8 12.33 -4.90 -9.81
CA PRO A 8 11.05 -5.54 -10.11
C PRO A 8 11.19 -7.00 -10.52
N ASP A 9 12.37 -7.42 -11.01
CA ASP A 9 12.64 -8.79 -11.46
C ASP A 9 13.15 -9.67 -10.31
N ARG A 10 13.49 -9.06 -9.17
CA ARG A 10 13.89 -9.75 -7.96
C ARG A 10 12.67 -10.28 -7.23
N HIS A 11 12.11 -11.36 -7.76
CA HIS A 11 11.18 -12.21 -7.04
C HIS A 11 11.90 -12.86 -5.85
N ILE A 12 11.93 -12.17 -4.71
CA ILE A 12 12.29 -12.81 -3.45
C ILE A 12 11.10 -13.71 -3.10
N ILE A 13 11.14 -14.95 -3.57
CA ILE A 13 10.24 -16.01 -3.14
C ILE A 13 10.58 -16.29 -1.67
N ARG A 14 9.98 -15.54 -0.74
CA ARG A 14 10.01 -15.90 0.67
C ARG A 14 8.93 -16.94 0.89
N SER A 15 9.32 -18.07 1.47
CA SER A 15 8.38 -19.13 1.90
C SER A 15 7.53 -18.70 3.10
N GLU A 16 7.83 -17.54 3.68
CA GLU A 16 7.11 -16.93 4.79
C GLU A 16 6.24 -15.79 4.24
N PRO A 17 5.05 -15.53 4.84
CA PRO A 17 4.24 -14.37 4.48
C PRO A 17 5.11 -13.11 4.51
N ALA A 18 4.82 -12.16 3.63
CA ALA A 18 5.47 -10.87 3.70
C ALA A 18 5.08 -10.23 5.05
N HIS A 19 6.05 -10.13 5.96
CA HIS A 19 5.82 -9.58 7.30
C HIS A 19 6.24 -8.11 7.32
N ILE A 20 5.26 -7.23 7.53
CA ILE A 20 5.48 -5.84 7.90
C ILE A 20 5.29 -5.73 9.42
N ASP A 21 6.13 -4.98 10.12
CA ASP A 21 5.93 -4.75 11.55
C ASP A 21 4.69 -3.87 11.79
N SER A 22 4.08 -4.00 12.98
CA SER A 22 2.82 -3.31 13.28
C SER A 22 2.91 -1.80 13.17
N ALA A 23 4.06 -1.19 13.46
CA ALA A 23 4.24 0.26 13.37
C ALA A 23 4.32 0.71 11.90
N SER A 24 5.07 -0.01 11.08
CA SER A 24 5.12 0.24 9.63
C SER A 24 3.76 0.01 8.95
N ASN A 25 3.01 -1.02 9.37
CA ASN A 25 1.65 -1.27 8.88
C ASN A 25 0.72 -0.09 9.22
N PHE A 26 0.75 0.36 10.47
CA PHE A 26 -0.05 1.50 10.91
C PHE A 26 0.27 2.78 10.11
N LEU A 27 1.56 3.05 9.86
CA LEU A 27 1.98 4.18 9.03
C LEU A 27 1.48 4.08 7.60
N LEU A 28 1.53 2.89 6.99
CA LEU A 28 1.02 2.70 5.62
C LEU A 28 -0.51 2.87 5.55
N LEU A 29 -1.24 2.39 6.55
CA LEU A 29 -2.69 2.59 6.64
C LEU A 29 -3.04 4.07 6.82
N ALA A 30 -2.28 4.82 7.62
CA ALA A 30 -2.47 6.26 7.78
C ALA A 30 -2.22 7.01 6.45
N VAL A 31 -1.13 6.68 5.75
CA VAL A 31 -0.82 7.26 4.44
C VAL A 31 -1.89 6.89 3.41
N LEU A 32 -2.39 5.66 3.41
CA LEU A 32 -3.49 5.25 2.52
C LEU A 32 -4.74 6.09 2.80
N SER A 33 -5.09 6.32 4.07
CA SER A 33 -6.22 7.17 4.45
C SER A 33 -6.05 8.60 3.95
N ASP A 34 -4.86 9.18 4.08
CA ASP A 34 -4.56 10.52 3.57
C ASP A 34 -4.67 10.58 2.03
N LEU A 35 -4.22 9.55 1.32
CA LEU A 35 -4.35 9.46 -0.13
C LEU A 35 -5.80 9.35 -0.60
N VAL A 36 -6.65 8.64 0.14
CA VAL A 36 -8.10 8.60 -0.12
C VAL A 36 -8.70 9.99 0.04
N ALA A 37 -8.39 10.69 1.14
CA ALA A 37 -8.88 12.04 1.38
C ALA A 37 -8.41 13.02 0.29
N LEU A 38 -7.15 12.91 -0.14
CA LEU A 38 -6.62 13.70 -1.26
C LEU A 38 -7.35 13.41 -2.56
N CYS A 39 -7.59 12.14 -2.88
CA CYS A 39 -8.34 11.72 -4.06
C CYS A 39 -9.76 12.30 -4.07
N ASP A 40 -10.45 12.29 -2.93
CA ASP A 40 -11.81 12.83 -2.82
C ASP A 40 -11.85 14.36 -2.90
N SER A 41 -10.73 15.03 -2.60
CA SER A 41 -10.60 16.49 -2.66
C SER A 41 -10.06 17.03 -3.99
N GLU A 42 -9.62 16.17 -4.91
CA GLU A 42 -8.97 16.57 -6.17
C GLU A 42 -10.01 17.13 -7.16
N PRO A 43 -9.91 18.42 -7.55
CA PRO A 43 -10.87 19.05 -8.44
C PRO A 43 -10.74 18.62 -9.92
N ASP A 44 -9.57 18.13 -10.33
CA ASP A 44 -9.33 17.64 -11.69
C ASP A 44 -9.71 16.16 -11.79
N HIS A 45 -10.76 15.86 -12.56
CA HIS A 45 -11.27 14.51 -12.78
C HIS A 45 -10.20 13.54 -13.30
N GLN A 46 -9.35 13.96 -14.24
CA GLN A 46 -8.35 13.08 -14.84
C GLN A 46 -7.27 12.75 -13.82
N ARG A 47 -6.88 13.72 -12.98
CA ARG A 47 -5.93 13.49 -11.88
C ARG A 47 -6.55 12.61 -10.80
N ALA A 48 -7.81 12.84 -10.44
CA ALA A 48 -8.54 12.06 -9.46
C ALA A 48 -8.63 10.57 -9.88
N GLU A 49 -8.85 10.27 -11.16
CA GLU A 49 -8.85 8.90 -11.66
C GLU A 49 -7.48 8.20 -11.52
N VAL A 50 -6.40 8.90 -11.86
CA VAL A 50 -5.03 8.37 -11.71
C VAL A 50 -4.68 8.16 -10.23
N LEU A 51 -5.04 9.11 -9.38
CA LEU A 51 -4.90 9.01 -7.92
C LEU A 51 -5.69 7.81 -7.39
N ARG A 52 -6.96 7.66 -7.79
CA ARG A 52 -7.81 6.54 -7.38
C ARG A 52 -7.21 5.20 -7.78
N ALA A 53 -6.76 5.06 -9.02
CA ALA A 53 -6.14 3.82 -9.50
C ALA A 53 -4.88 3.45 -8.68
N THR A 54 -4.05 4.45 -8.37
CA THR A 54 -2.83 4.25 -7.58
C THR A 54 -3.15 3.90 -6.12
N THR A 55 -4.12 4.60 -5.51
CA THR A 55 -4.59 4.34 -4.15
C THR A 55 -5.21 2.94 -4.02
N CYS A 56 -5.99 2.49 -5.01
CA CYS A 56 -6.54 1.12 -5.04
C CYS A 56 -5.42 0.07 -5.11
N ALA A 57 -4.43 0.26 -5.99
CA ALA A 57 -3.30 -0.67 -6.10
C ALA A 57 -2.50 -0.77 -4.78
N LEU A 58 -2.36 0.33 -4.04
CA LEU A 58 -1.75 0.32 -2.72
C LEU A 58 -2.60 -0.44 -1.69
N GLY A 59 -3.93 -0.28 -1.72
CA GLY A 59 -4.86 -1.05 -0.90
C GLY A 59 -4.71 -2.56 -1.10
N ASP A 60 -4.73 -3.02 -2.36
CA ASP A 60 -4.55 -4.44 -2.72
C ASP A 60 -3.21 -5.01 -2.24
N VAL A 61 -2.16 -4.19 -2.20
CA VAL A 61 -0.85 -4.59 -1.68
C VAL A 61 -0.92 -4.76 -0.17
N LEU A 62 -1.54 -3.81 0.56
CA LEU A 62 -1.67 -3.86 2.01
C LEU A 62 -2.52 -5.02 2.50
N GLU A 63 -3.57 -5.41 1.77
CA GLU A 63 -4.36 -6.60 2.08
C GLU A 63 -3.52 -7.88 2.12
N ARG A 64 -2.43 -7.97 1.36
CA ARG A 64 -1.51 -9.14 1.38
C ARG A 64 -0.68 -9.23 2.65
N PHE A 65 -0.59 -8.13 3.41
CA PHE A 65 0.11 -8.05 4.68
C PHE A 65 -0.84 -8.15 5.88
N GLU A 66 -2.16 -8.12 5.67
CA GLU A 66 -3.10 -8.41 6.74
C GLU A 66 -2.96 -9.87 7.20
N PRO A 67 -2.99 -10.14 8.51
CA PRO A 67 -3.04 -11.52 8.99
C PRO A 67 -4.29 -12.21 8.40
N PRO A 68 -4.19 -13.49 8.01
CA PRO A 68 -5.33 -14.21 7.46
C PRO A 68 -6.51 -14.11 8.42
N ARG A 69 -7.66 -13.67 7.90
CA ARG A 69 -8.92 -13.60 8.67
C ARG A 69 -9.26 -15.00 9.17
N GLY A 70 -8.87 -15.32 10.40
CA GLY A 70 -9.08 -16.65 10.97
C GLY A 70 -8.11 -17.13 12.05
N THR A 71 -7.00 -16.44 12.33
CA THR A 71 -6.15 -16.77 13.49
C THR A 71 -6.42 -15.79 14.64
N ALA A 72 -7.41 -16.13 15.45
CA ALA A 72 -7.61 -15.62 16.81
C ALA A 72 -7.02 -16.62 17.82
#